data_AF-A0AAN8Y7Y7-F1
#
_entry.id   AF-A0AAN8Y7Y7-F1
#
_cell.length_a   1.000
_cell.length_b   1.000
_cell.length_c   1.000
_cell.angle_alpha   90.00
_cell.angle_beta   90.00
_cell.angle_gamma   90.00
#
_symmetry.space_group_name_H-M   'P 1'
#
loop_
_entity.id
_entity.type
_entity.pdbx_description
1 polymer ?
#
loop_
_entity_poly.entity_id
_entity_poly.type
_entity_poly.pdbx_seq_one_letter_code
_entity_poly.pdbx_strand_id
1 'polypeptide(L)'
;MASAENNGASSHPSTTVVDGVNAGLIISTTETIRLFLAEASAGVELSDDLRELASSLSDHPTVPYKHLRSVWIGSNPVTRPDLMGLLSGSNFVFCSPKPREKSEELKARLRKLEEASERKAYDELVKDITPRKPVDEPFSSYKDQMGFGLHVGIAMFTGYLMGYFAFRALFNHSPAMSAAGGILGLVIVMLVETLLFIIRTSSLDKKPARKATLFTTTQKKNQ
;
A
#
# COMPACT_ATOMS: atom_id res chain seq x y z
N MET A 1 16.83 7.87 40.78
CA MET A 1 17.66 7.52 39.62
C MET A 1 16.82 7.77 38.38
N ALA A 2 17.08 8.91 37.75
CA ALA A 2 16.40 9.38 36.55
C ALA A 2 17.23 8.98 35.33
N SER A 3 16.60 8.42 34.31
CA SER A 3 17.15 8.39 32.95
C SER A 3 16.09 8.97 32.03
N ALA A 4 16.37 10.20 31.58
CA ALA A 4 15.64 10.91 30.55
C ALA A 4 16.10 10.37 29.20
N GLU A 5 15.16 9.93 28.36
CA GLU A 5 15.44 9.58 26.98
C GLU A 5 15.12 10.79 26.08
N ASN A 6 16.18 11.18 25.38
CA ASN A 6 16.38 12.38 24.60
C ASN A 6 15.82 12.17 23.18
N ASN A 7 14.65 12.73 22.87
CA ASN A 7 14.14 12.79 21.50
C ASN A 7 14.50 14.13 20.88
N GLY A 8 15.50 14.08 19.99
CA GLY A 8 16.06 15.21 19.27
C GLY A 8 15.01 15.98 18.48
N ALA A 9 14.81 17.22 18.89
CA ALA A 9 14.14 18.23 18.08
C ALA A 9 15.02 18.54 16.85
N SER A 10 14.63 18.00 15.70
CA SER A 10 15.15 18.46 14.40
C SER A 10 14.68 19.89 14.18
N SER A 11 15.58 20.85 14.41
CA SER A 11 15.37 22.25 14.09
C SER A 11 15.41 22.46 12.58
N HIS A 12 14.26 22.27 11.92
CA HIS A 12 14.08 22.78 10.56
C HIS A 12 14.00 24.31 10.61
N PRO A 13 14.83 25.05 9.85
CA PRO A 13 14.68 26.49 9.75
C PRO A 13 13.30 26.77 9.18
N SER A 14 12.49 27.48 9.96
CA SER A 14 11.21 28.02 9.51
C SER A 14 11.49 29.07 8.44
N THR A 15 11.59 28.64 7.19
CA THR A 15 11.57 29.55 6.05
C THR A 15 10.21 30.22 6.07
N THR A 16 10.20 31.51 6.41
CA THR A 16 9.07 32.41 6.27
C THR A 16 8.52 32.27 4.86
N VAL A 17 7.37 31.62 4.75
CA VAL A 17 6.64 31.46 3.50
C VAL A 17 6.12 32.84 3.12
N VAL A 18 6.85 33.53 2.23
CA VAL A 18 6.33 34.70 1.54
C VAL A 18 5.10 34.23 0.77
N ASP A 19 3.98 34.91 1.00
CA ASP A 19 2.62 34.53 0.60
C ASP A 19 2.56 34.10 -0.87
N GLY A 20 2.47 32.77 -1.08
CA GLY A 20 2.80 32.09 -2.34
C GLY A 20 1.75 32.19 -3.45
N VAL A 21 0.84 33.15 -3.40
CA VAL A 21 -0.24 33.25 -4.39
C VAL A 21 0.15 34.11 -5.60
N ASN A 22 1.14 35.01 -5.48
CA ASN A 22 1.50 35.94 -6.57
C ASN A 22 2.99 35.94 -7.00
N ALA A 23 3.87 35.25 -6.27
CA ALA A 23 5.32 35.34 -6.49
C ALA A 23 5.82 34.59 -7.76
N GLY A 24 5.04 33.67 -8.33
CA GLY A 24 5.44 32.90 -9.51
C GLY A 24 6.71 32.07 -9.27
N LEU A 25 7.63 32.05 -10.23
CA LEU A 25 8.90 31.33 -10.14
C LEU A 25 9.83 32.01 -9.12
N ILE A 26 10.29 31.27 -8.12
CA ILE A 26 11.24 31.73 -7.10
C ILE A 26 12.61 31.11 -7.36
N ILE A 27 13.65 31.94 -7.30
CA ILE A 27 15.06 31.54 -7.49
C ILE A 27 15.86 31.81 -6.21
N SER A 28 16.89 31.00 -5.96
CA SER A 28 17.84 31.25 -4.88
C SER A 28 18.75 32.42 -5.23
N THR A 29 19.03 33.28 -4.25
CA THR A 29 19.90 34.45 -4.47
C THR A 29 21.37 34.03 -4.47
N THR A 30 22.00 34.06 -5.65
CA THR A 30 23.45 33.88 -5.81
C THR A 30 24.18 35.21 -5.59
N GLU A 31 25.48 35.19 -5.33
CA GLU A 31 26.28 36.41 -5.13
C GLU A 31 26.21 37.38 -6.32
N THR A 32 26.16 36.86 -7.56
CA THR A 32 25.97 37.67 -8.77
C THR A 32 24.65 38.45 -8.76
N ILE A 33 23.59 37.83 -8.25
CA ILE A 33 22.26 38.42 -8.12
C ILE A 33 22.27 39.46 -6.99
N ARG A 34 22.94 39.17 -5.86
CA ARG A 34 23.10 40.13 -4.74
C ARG A 34 23.84 41.39 -5.17
N LEU A 35 24.98 41.23 -5.85
CA LEU A 35 25.79 42.35 -6.34
C LEU A 35 25.02 43.20 -7.35
N PHE A 36 24.33 42.55 -8.29
CA PHE A 36 23.47 43.25 -9.26
C PHE A 36 22.35 44.04 -8.58
N LEU A 37 21.66 43.45 -7.60
CA LEU A 37 20.59 44.13 -6.85
C LEU A 37 21.13 45.29 -5.99
N ALA A 38 22.30 45.12 -5.38
CA ALA A 38 22.96 46.19 -4.62
C ALA A 38 23.39 47.35 -5.54
N GLU A 39 23.95 47.07 -6.71
CA GLU A 39 24.29 48.09 -7.70
C GLU A 39 23.03 48.79 -8.25
N ALA A 40 21.99 48.01 -8.58
CA ALA A 40 20.71 48.55 -9.03
C ALA A 40 20.02 49.42 -7.95
N SER A 41 20.22 49.11 -6.67
CA SER A 41 19.72 49.92 -5.55
C SER A 41 20.45 51.27 -5.40
N ALA A 42 21.69 51.37 -5.87
CA ALA A 42 22.49 52.59 -5.84
C ALA A 42 22.42 53.39 -7.17
N GLY A 43 21.88 52.78 -8.23
CA GLY A 43 21.80 53.36 -9.57
C GLY A 43 20.78 54.50 -9.67
N VAL A 44 21.23 55.65 -10.18
CA VAL A 44 20.38 56.84 -10.40
C VAL A 44 19.44 56.69 -11.61
N GLU A 45 19.77 55.79 -12.54
CA GLU A 45 18.99 55.60 -13.78
C GLU A 45 17.73 54.73 -13.62
N LEU A 46 17.57 54.09 -12.46
CA LEU A 46 16.42 53.22 -12.17
C LEU A 46 15.28 54.04 -11.56
N SER A 47 14.04 53.72 -11.94
CA SER A 47 12.84 54.26 -11.28
C SER A 47 12.86 54.00 -9.77
N ASP A 48 12.38 54.98 -8.99
CA ASP A 48 12.37 54.93 -7.53
C ASP A 48 11.71 53.65 -6.99
N ASP A 49 10.60 53.22 -7.59
CA ASP A 49 9.88 51.98 -7.23
C ASP A 49 10.75 50.73 -7.44
N LEU A 50 11.52 50.67 -8.52
CA LEU A 50 12.41 49.55 -8.83
C LEU A 50 13.65 49.56 -7.93
N ARG A 51 14.10 50.75 -7.51
CA ARG A 51 15.23 50.91 -6.59
C ARG A 51 14.89 50.42 -5.20
N GLU A 52 13.69 50.76 -4.70
CA GLU A 52 13.16 50.22 -3.44
C GLU A 52 12.96 48.70 -3.52
N LEU A 53 12.44 48.20 -4.65
CA LEU A 53 12.31 46.77 -4.91
C LEU A 53 13.68 46.06 -4.91
N ALA A 54 14.71 46.65 -5.53
CA ALA A 54 16.06 46.09 -5.54
C ALA A 54 16.67 46.04 -4.14
N SER A 55 16.53 47.11 -3.34
CA SER A 55 16.96 47.16 -1.94
C SER A 55 16.32 46.05 -1.11
N SER A 56 14.98 45.94 -1.17
CA SER A 56 14.24 44.92 -0.41
C SER A 56 14.62 43.48 -0.79
N LEU A 57 14.92 43.22 -2.06
CA LEU A 57 15.28 41.88 -2.54
C LEU A 57 16.73 41.50 -2.24
N SER A 58 17.62 42.48 -2.06
CA SER A 58 19.06 42.23 -1.83
C SER A 58 19.34 41.51 -0.50
N ASP A 59 18.48 41.73 0.50
CA ASP A 59 18.60 41.14 1.83
C ASP A 59 18.03 39.71 1.92
N HIS A 60 17.22 39.29 0.95
CA HIS A 60 16.54 38.01 0.98
C HIS A 60 17.33 36.87 0.32
N PRO A 61 17.34 35.65 0.91
CA PRO A 61 18.02 34.48 0.33
C PRO A 61 17.28 33.86 -0.88
N THR A 62 16.06 34.31 -1.15
CA THR A 62 15.23 33.87 -2.27
C THR A 62 14.53 35.06 -2.91
N VAL A 63 14.52 35.12 -4.24
CA VAL A 63 13.97 36.25 -5.00
C VAL A 63 12.93 35.75 -6.01
N PRO A 64 11.75 36.41 -6.12
CA PRO A 64 10.82 36.16 -7.21
C PRO A 64 11.40 36.57 -8.57
N TYR A 65 11.42 35.65 -9.54
CA TYR A 65 11.99 35.90 -10.88
C TYR A 65 11.32 37.08 -11.60
N LYS A 66 10.01 37.28 -11.38
CA LYS A 66 9.28 38.41 -11.98
C LYS A 66 9.85 39.77 -11.54
N HIS A 67 10.16 39.90 -10.25
CA HIS A 67 10.72 41.13 -9.67
C HIS A 67 12.18 41.34 -10.07
N LEU A 68 12.98 40.27 -10.12
CA LEU A 68 14.34 40.35 -10.64
C LEU A 68 14.34 40.78 -12.12
N ARG A 69 13.43 40.21 -12.92
CA ARG A 69 13.29 40.53 -14.34
C ARG A 69 12.87 41.98 -14.55
N SER A 70 11.98 42.55 -13.73
CA SER A 70 11.60 43.96 -13.87
C SER A 70 12.77 44.90 -13.58
N VAL A 71 13.57 44.63 -12.55
CA VAL A 71 14.80 45.39 -12.25
C VAL A 71 15.82 45.26 -13.39
N TRP A 72 16.00 44.05 -13.92
CA TRP A 72 16.89 43.80 -15.07
C TRP A 72 16.41 44.49 -16.36
N ILE A 73 15.11 44.52 -16.66
CA ILE A 73 14.58 45.24 -17.83
C ILE A 73 14.73 46.76 -17.65
N GLY A 74 14.53 47.27 -16.43
CA GLY A 74 14.66 48.69 -16.12
C GLY A 74 16.10 49.20 -16.07
N SER A 75 17.09 48.30 -15.97
CA SER A 75 18.51 48.66 -15.94
C SER A 75 19.03 49.05 -17.32
N ASN A 76 20.05 49.92 -17.37
CA ASN A 76 20.61 50.41 -18.61
C ASN A 76 21.15 49.26 -19.49
N PRO A 77 20.71 49.14 -20.75
CA PRO A 77 21.08 48.02 -21.62
C PRO A 77 22.58 47.94 -21.94
N VAL A 78 23.35 49.01 -21.74
CA VAL A 78 24.79 49.06 -22.01
C VAL A 78 25.61 48.53 -20.84
N THR A 79 25.16 48.76 -19.60
CA THR A 79 25.88 48.36 -18.37
C THR A 79 25.30 47.10 -17.73
N ARG A 80 24.15 46.62 -18.21
CA ARG A 80 23.46 45.47 -17.62
C ARG A 80 24.19 44.14 -17.87
N PRO A 81 24.31 43.26 -16.85
CA PRO A 81 24.88 41.92 -17.02
C PRO A 81 24.01 41.01 -17.91
N ASP A 82 24.65 40.07 -18.59
CA ASP A 82 23.95 39.01 -19.33
C ASP A 82 23.03 38.22 -18.38
N LEU A 83 21.80 37.96 -18.82
CA LEU A 83 20.80 37.29 -17.99
C LEU A 83 21.18 35.85 -17.68
N MET A 84 21.76 35.15 -18.65
CA MET A 84 22.18 33.76 -18.48
C MET A 84 23.35 33.69 -17.49
N GLY A 85 24.31 34.60 -17.60
CA GLY A 85 25.39 34.77 -16.63
C GLY A 85 24.89 35.14 -15.23
N LEU A 86 23.92 36.05 -15.13
CA LEU A 86 23.35 36.50 -13.86
C LEU A 86 22.62 35.37 -13.12
N LEU A 87 21.86 34.55 -13.85
CA LEU A 87 21.12 33.40 -13.31
C LEU A 87 21.98 32.13 -13.18
N SER A 88 23.22 32.15 -13.65
CA SER A 88 24.14 31.02 -13.55
C SER A 88 24.36 30.64 -12.08
N GLY A 89 24.16 29.36 -11.76
CA GLY A 89 24.27 28.85 -10.39
C GLY A 89 23.07 29.15 -9.49
N SER A 90 22.01 29.80 -9.99
CA SER A 90 20.74 29.94 -9.25
C SER A 90 19.91 28.66 -9.35
N ASN A 91 19.30 28.26 -8.23
CA ASN A 91 18.41 27.10 -8.14
C ASN A 91 16.95 27.55 -8.02
N PHE A 92 16.04 26.76 -8.59
CA PHE A 92 14.61 26.99 -8.42
C PHE A 92 14.14 26.48 -7.05
N VAL A 93 13.47 27.35 -6.31
CA VAL A 93 12.86 26.99 -5.02
C VAL A 93 11.42 26.57 -5.28
N PHE A 94 11.20 25.27 -5.35
CA PHE A 94 9.86 24.71 -5.48
C PHE A 94 9.22 24.56 -4.10
N CYS A 95 8.16 25.33 -3.83
CA CYS A 95 7.30 25.07 -2.69
C CYS A 95 6.45 23.84 -3.01
N SER A 96 6.68 22.75 -2.28
CA SER A 96 5.81 21.59 -2.37
C SER A 96 4.38 22.02 -2.01
N PRO A 97 3.35 21.64 -2.80
CA PRO A 97 1.96 21.94 -2.47
C PRO A 97 1.65 21.50 -1.05
N LYS A 98 0.82 22.28 -0.33
CA LYS A 98 0.40 21.92 1.02
C LYS A 98 -0.05 20.45 1.03
N PRO A 99 0.52 19.60 1.91
CA PRO A 99 0.15 18.20 2.00
C PRO A 99 -1.36 18.08 2.16
N ARG A 100 -1.98 17.32 1.26
CA ARG A 100 -3.44 17.17 1.22
C ARG A 100 -3.92 16.60 2.56
N GLU A 101 -4.84 17.30 3.22
CA GLU A 101 -5.45 16.82 4.46
C GLU A 101 -6.16 15.50 4.18
N LYS A 102 -5.80 14.45 4.94
CA LYS A 102 -6.42 13.13 4.82
C LYS A 102 -7.84 13.21 5.37
N SER A 103 -8.83 12.73 4.62
CA SER A 103 -10.23 12.66 5.08
C SER A 103 -10.36 11.79 6.34
N GLU A 104 -11.34 12.10 7.18
CA GLU A 104 -11.63 11.34 8.40
C GLU A 104 -11.90 9.85 8.12
N GLU A 105 -12.55 9.55 6.99
CA GLU A 105 -12.77 8.18 6.54
C GLU A 105 -11.47 7.42 6.24
N LEU A 106 -10.47 8.10 5.66
CA LEU A 106 -9.19 7.48 5.35
C LEU A 106 -8.40 7.19 6.64
N LYS A 107 -8.45 8.10 7.62
CA LYS A 107 -7.82 7.89 8.93
C LYS A 107 -8.46 6.71 9.66
N ALA A 108 -9.79 6.62 9.65
CA ALA A 108 -10.51 5.50 10.26
C ALA A 108 -10.15 4.16 9.62
N ARG A 109 -10.01 4.11 8.29
CA ARG A 109 -9.56 2.90 7.57
C ARG A 109 -8.12 2.52 7.91
N LEU A 110 -7.21 3.49 7.99
CA LEU A 110 -5.83 3.24 8.37
C LEU A 110 -5.74 2.67 9.79
N ARG A 111 -6.47 3.26 10.74
CA ARG A 111 -6.55 2.73 12.11
C ARG A 111 -7.09 1.30 12.16
N LYS A 112 -8.13 0.99 11.38
CA LYS A 112 -8.67 -0.37 11.30
C LYS A 112 -7.64 -1.38 10.75
N LEU A 113 -6.84 -0.97 9.76
CA LEU A 113 -5.78 -1.81 9.21
C LEU A 113 -4.64 -2.04 10.22
N GLU A 114 -4.29 -1.00 10.97
CA GLU A 114 -3.29 -1.06 12.04
C GLU A 114 -3.74 -2.02 13.16
N GLU A 115 -4.95 -1.85 13.68
CA GLU A 115 -5.54 -2.74 14.70
C GLU A 115 -5.59 -4.21 14.23
N ALA A 116 -5.88 -4.46 12.95
CA ALA A 116 -5.86 -5.80 12.38
C ALA A 116 -4.44 -6.39 12.30
N SER A 117 -3.45 -5.55 11.99
CA SER A 117 -2.04 -5.96 11.95
C SER A 117 -1.49 -6.29 13.34
N GLU A 118 -1.86 -5.51 14.36
CA GLU A 118 -1.50 -5.73 15.75
C GLU A 118 -2.10 -7.04 16.29
N ARG A 119 -3.37 -7.30 16.00
CA ARG A 119 -4.02 -8.56 16.36
C ARG A 119 -3.31 -9.76 15.74
N LYS A 120 -2.92 -9.66 14.48
CA LYS A 120 -2.17 -10.72 13.79
C LYS A 120 -0.80 -10.95 14.44
N ALA A 121 -0.10 -9.89 14.81
CA ALA A 121 1.17 -9.99 15.53
C ALA A 121 0.98 -10.63 16.91
N TYR A 122 -0.06 -10.25 17.65
CA TYR A 122 -0.41 -10.88 18.91
C TYR A 122 -0.71 -12.38 18.75
N ASP A 123 -1.49 -12.75 17.72
CA ASP A 123 -1.81 -14.15 17.43
C ASP A 123 -0.55 -14.97 17.11
N GLU A 124 0.44 -14.37 16.46
CA GLU A 124 1.74 -15.00 16.19
C GLU A 124 2.54 -15.24 17.47
N LEU A 125 2.55 -14.28 18.41
CA LEU A 125 3.21 -14.43 19.71
C LEU A 125 2.58 -15.52 20.57
N VAL A 126 1.26 -15.71 20.46
CA VAL A 126 0.48 -16.64 21.29
C VAL A 126 0.34 -18.04 20.64
N LYS A 127 0.80 -18.18 19.39
CA LYS A 127 0.71 -19.39 18.57
C LYS A 127 1.30 -20.65 19.21
N ASP A 128 2.39 -20.50 19.96
CA ASP A 128 3.10 -21.63 20.57
C ASP A 128 2.55 -22.02 21.95
N ILE A 129 1.74 -21.15 22.55
CA ILE A 129 1.16 -21.33 23.88
C ILE A 129 -0.29 -21.84 23.78
N THR A 130 -1.03 -21.36 22.77
CA THR A 130 -2.43 -21.76 22.59
C THR A 130 -2.51 -23.03 21.75
N PRO A 131 -3.16 -24.11 22.25
CA PRO A 131 -3.38 -25.30 21.44
C PRO A 131 -4.11 -24.91 20.15
N ARG A 132 -3.54 -25.28 18.98
CA ARG A 132 -4.11 -24.98 17.67
C ARG A 132 -5.58 -25.34 17.67
N LYS A 133 -6.46 -24.33 17.65
CA LYS A 133 -7.88 -24.56 17.37
C LYS A 133 -7.95 -25.16 15.97
N PRO A 134 -8.58 -26.32 15.76
CA PRO A 134 -8.97 -26.73 14.42
C PRO A 134 -9.92 -25.64 13.93
N VAL A 135 -9.46 -24.85 12.97
CA VAL A 135 -10.31 -23.84 12.35
C VAL A 135 -11.24 -24.62 11.43
N ASP A 136 -12.42 -24.96 11.92
CA ASP A 136 -13.53 -25.46 11.11
C ASP A 136 -14.04 -24.29 10.26
N GLU A 137 -13.29 -23.96 9.20
CA GLU A 137 -13.73 -23.05 8.14
C GLU A 137 -14.54 -23.87 7.12
N PRO A 138 -15.86 -23.61 6.95
CA PRO A 138 -16.71 -24.48 6.17
C PRO A 138 -16.34 -24.57 4.68
N PHE A 139 -15.66 -23.59 4.07
CA PHE A 139 -15.37 -23.60 2.63
C PHE A 139 -14.20 -22.67 2.20
N SER A 140 -13.03 -22.68 2.85
CA SER A 140 -11.91 -21.81 2.42
C SER A 140 -10.49 -22.36 2.59
N SER A 141 -10.28 -23.65 2.31
CA SER A 141 -8.94 -24.11 1.96
C SER A 141 -8.84 -24.26 0.45
N TYR A 142 -8.13 -23.36 -0.22
CA TYR A 142 -7.71 -23.51 -1.63
C TYR A 142 -7.06 -24.89 -1.88
N LYS A 143 -6.44 -25.47 -0.84
CA LYS A 143 -5.92 -26.84 -0.86
C LYS A 143 -7.01 -27.92 -0.85
N ASP A 144 -8.15 -27.70 -0.19
CA ASP A 144 -9.29 -28.62 -0.26
C ASP A 144 -10.07 -28.46 -1.57
N GLN A 145 -10.13 -27.27 -2.18
CA GLN A 145 -10.72 -27.10 -3.51
C GLN A 145 -9.87 -27.76 -4.60
N MET A 146 -8.54 -27.62 -4.53
CA MET A 146 -7.63 -28.36 -5.42
C MET A 146 -7.66 -29.86 -5.14
N GLY A 147 -7.70 -30.26 -3.87
CA GLY A 147 -7.78 -31.66 -3.46
C GLY A 147 -9.09 -32.33 -3.88
N PHE A 148 -10.21 -31.60 -3.83
CA PHE A 148 -11.51 -32.09 -4.29
C PHE A 148 -11.53 -32.28 -5.81
N GLY A 149 -11.07 -31.29 -6.58
CA GLY A 149 -10.98 -31.45 -8.04
C GLY A 149 -10.04 -32.57 -8.46
N LEU A 150 -8.90 -32.73 -7.78
CA LEU A 150 -7.96 -33.82 -8.02
C LEU A 150 -8.54 -35.19 -7.65
N HIS A 151 -9.24 -35.30 -6.50
CA HIS A 151 -9.91 -36.52 -6.08
C HIS A 151 -10.97 -36.95 -7.11
N VAL A 152 -11.80 -36.00 -7.54
CA VAL A 152 -12.83 -36.23 -8.57
C VAL A 152 -12.19 -36.68 -9.89
N GLY A 153 -11.09 -36.04 -10.32
CA GLY A 153 -10.35 -36.44 -11.52
C GLY A 153 -9.76 -37.85 -11.45
N ILE A 154 -9.16 -38.24 -10.32
CA ILE A 154 -8.61 -39.59 -10.11
C ILE A 154 -9.73 -40.64 -10.06
N ALA A 155 -10.84 -40.33 -9.39
CA ALA A 155 -12.01 -41.19 -9.33
C ALA A 155 -12.61 -41.41 -10.73
N MET A 156 -12.77 -40.33 -11.52
CA MET A 156 -13.20 -40.40 -12.92
C MET A 156 -12.28 -41.30 -13.75
N PHE A 157 -10.98 -41.08 -13.69
CA PHE A 157 -10.01 -41.87 -14.45
C PHE A 157 -10.09 -43.36 -14.09
N THR A 158 -10.16 -43.66 -12.79
CA THR A 158 -10.27 -45.04 -12.28
C THR A 158 -11.59 -45.69 -12.69
N GLY A 159 -12.70 -44.94 -12.65
CA GLY A 159 -14.01 -45.38 -13.10
C GLY A 159 -14.07 -45.71 -14.59
N TYR A 160 -13.45 -44.86 -15.42
CA TYR A 160 -13.33 -45.11 -16.85
C TYR A 160 -12.52 -46.37 -17.15
N LEU A 161 -11.35 -46.54 -16.52
CA LEU A 161 -10.53 -47.75 -16.68
C LEU A 161 -11.30 -48.99 -16.22
N MET A 162 -11.93 -48.95 -15.04
CA MET A 162 -12.69 -50.06 -14.50
C MET A 162 -13.85 -50.47 -15.43
N GLY A 163 -14.63 -49.50 -15.91
CA GLY A 163 -15.70 -49.75 -16.87
C GLY A 163 -15.20 -50.26 -18.22
N TYR A 164 -14.08 -49.71 -18.70
CA TYR A 164 -13.43 -50.14 -19.93
C TYR A 164 -12.96 -51.59 -19.85
N PHE A 165 -12.26 -51.98 -18.78
CA PHE A 165 -11.79 -53.36 -18.58
C PHE A 165 -12.94 -54.33 -18.35
N ALA A 166 -13.97 -53.94 -17.58
CA ALA A 166 -15.15 -54.77 -17.34
C ALA A 166 -15.88 -55.11 -18.64
N PHE A 167 -16.15 -54.12 -19.49
CA PHE A 167 -16.80 -54.34 -20.79
C PHE A 167 -15.88 -55.03 -21.80
N ARG A 168 -14.57 -54.78 -21.74
CA ARG A 168 -13.59 -55.50 -22.56
C ARG A 168 -13.57 -56.99 -22.23
N ALA A 169 -13.74 -57.35 -20.96
CA ALA A 169 -13.84 -58.74 -20.51
C ALA A 169 -15.18 -59.38 -20.89
N LEU A 170 -16.28 -58.62 -20.87
CA LEU A 170 -17.63 -59.14 -21.13
C LEU A 170 -18.00 -59.22 -22.62
N PHE A 171 -17.52 -58.27 -23.44
CA PHE A 171 -17.88 -58.12 -24.86
C PHE A 171 -16.63 -58.14 -25.76
N ASN A 172 -15.85 -59.22 -25.65
CA ASN A 172 -14.73 -59.64 -26.52
C ASN A 172 -14.12 -58.53 -27.41
N HIS A 173 -12.98 -57.96 -26.99
CA HIS A 173 -12.05 -57.07 -27.73
C HIS A 173 -12.59 -55.99 -28.69
N SER A 174 -13.90 -55.75 -28.76
CA SER A 174 -14.49 -54.73 -29.60
C SER A 174 -14.18 -53.36 -28.99
N PRO A 175 -13.41 -52.50 -29.69
CA PRO A 175 -12.96 -51.23 -29.12
C PRO A 175 -14.13 -50.30 -28.79
N ALA A 176 -15.20 -50.36 -29.60
CA ALA A 176 -16.40 -49.54 -29.43
C ALA A 176 -17.18 -49.89 -28.15
N MET A 177 -17.40 -51.18 -27.86
CA MET A 177 -18.14 -51.60 -26.66
C MET A 177 -17.34 -51.38 -25.38
N SER A 178 -16.02 -51.56 -25.45
CA SER A 178 -15.12 -51.28 -24.33
C SER A 178 -15.12 -49.79 -23.98
N ALA A 179 -15.10 -48.92 -25.00
CA ALA A 179 -15.21 -47.47 -24.81
C ALA A 179 -16.58 -47.07 -24.21
N ALA A 180 -17.68 -47.68 -24.67
CA ALA A 180 -19.01 -47.48 -24.09
C ALA A 180 -19.07 -47.89 -22.62
N GLY A 181 -18.41 -49.00 -22.25
CA GLY A 181 -18.27 -49.43 -20.85
C GLY A 181 -17.51 -48.44 -19.98
N GLY A 182 -16.45 -47.82 -20.52
CA GLY A 182 -15.73 -46.75 -19.82
C GLY A 182 -16.60 -45.52 -19.56
N ILE A 183 -17.42 -45.11 -20.53
CA ILE A 183 -18.39 -44.00 -20.36
C ILE A 183 -19.44 -44.36 -19.32
N LEU A 184 -19.98 -45.58 -19.34
CA LEU A 184 -20.92 -46.04 -18.32
C LEU A 184 -20.28 -46.09 -16.93
N GLY A 185 -19.01 -46.51 -16.84
CA GLY A 185 -18.21 -46.47 -15.62
C GLY A 185 -18.02 -45.04 -15.08
N LEU A 186 -17.81 -44.05 -15.95
CA LEU A 186 -17.77 -42.64 -15.56
C LEU A 186 -19.09 -42.18 -14.94
N VAL A 187 -20.23 -42.49 -15.57
CA VAL A 187 -21.55 -42.09 -15.06
C VAL A 187 -21.82 -42.71 -13.69
N ILE A 188 -21.50 -43.99 -13.50
CA ILE A 188 -21.69 -44.68 -12.22
C ILE A 188 -20.81 -44.05 -11.13
N VAL A 189 -19.53 -43.82 -11.41
CA VAL A 189 -18.63 -43.18 -10.45
C VAL A 189 -19.06 -41.75 -10.13
N MET A 190 -19.56 -40.99 -11.10
CA MET A 190 -20.13 -39.66 -10.86
C MET A 190 -21.32 -39.68 -9.90
N LEU A 191 -22.22 -40.66 -10.02
CA LEU A 191 -23.35 -40.79 -9.11
C LEU A 191 -22.90 -41.16 -7.69
N VAL A 192 -21.97 -42.12 -7.56
CA VAL A 192 -21.42 -42.53 -6.25
C VAL A 192 -20.67 -41.39 -5.58
N GLU A 193 -19.80 -40.69 -6.31
CA GLU A 193 -19.04 -39.55 -5.80
C GLU A 193 -19.97 -38.43 -5.33
N THR A 194 -21.02 -38.12 -6.11
CA THR A 194 -22.02 -37.10 -5.73
C THR A 194 -22.77 -37.49 -4.47
N LEU A 195 -23.16 -38.77 -4.33
CA LEU A 195 -23.83 -39.26 -3.14
C LEU A 195 -22.92 -39.22 -1.91
N LEU A 196 -21.67 -39.65 -2.05
CA LEU A 196 -20.66 -39.60 -0.99
C LEU A 196 -20.33 -38.16 -0.59
N PHE A 197 -20.28 -37.24 -1.56
CA PHE A 197 -20.11 -35.82 -1.30
C PHE A 197 -21.26 -35.26 -0.47
N ILE A 198 -22.50 -35.59 -0.83
CA ILE A 198 -23.71 -35.19 -0.08
C ILE A 198 -23.70 -35.76 1.34
N ILE A 199 -23.33 -37.03 1.52
CA ILE A 199 -23.26 -37.66 2.86
C ILE A 199 -22.15 -37.01 3.70
N ARG A 200 -20.96 -36.79 3.11
CA ARG A 200 -19.83 -36.17 3.79
C ARG A 200 -20.16 -34.75 4.23
N THR A 201 -20.69 -33.93 3.34
CA THR A 201 -21.09 -32.55 3.67
C THR A 201 -22.23 -32.53 4.70
N SER A 202 -23.21 -33.44 4.60
CA SER A 202 -24.29 -33.56 5.59
C SER A 202 -23.81 -34.03 6.97
N SER A 203 -22.77 -34.87 7.03
CA SER A 203 -22.18 -35.33 8.30
C SER A 203 -21.37 -34.25 9.02
N LEU A 204 -20.81 -33.29 8.27
CA LEU A 204 -20.13 -32.11 8.81
C LEU A 204 -21.14 -31.18 9.51
N ASP A 205 -22.33 -30.98 8.93
CA ASP A 205 -23.41 -30.21 9.57
C ASP A 205 -23.97 -30.87 10.86
N LYS A 206 -23.77 -32.18 11.03
CA LYS A 206 -24.32 -32.95 12.17
C LYS A 206 -23.38 -33.07 13.37
N LYS A 207 -22.27 -32.33 13.46
CA LYS A 207 -21.48 -32.25 14.70
C LYS A 207 -21.99 -31.08 15.57
N PRO A 208 -22.92 -31.30 16.52
CA PRO A 208 -23.16 -30.32 17.56
C PRO A 208 -21.93 -30.24 18.47
N ALA A 209 -21.58 -29.02 18.87
CA ALA A 209 -20.58 -28.66 19.85
C ALA A 209 -20.75 -29.47 21.16
N ARG A 210 -20.19 -30.68 21.22
CA ARG A 210 -20.12 -31.48 22.44
C ARG A 210 -18.69 -31.47 22.94
N LYS A 211 -18.37 -30.42 23.70
CA LYS A 211 -17.47 -30.39 24.89
C LYS A 211 -17.09 -28.94 25.21
N ALA A 212 -18.06 -28.16 25.69
CA ALA A 212 -17.79 -26.95 26.45
C ALA A 212 -18.64 -27.01 27.72
N THR A 213 -18.15 -27.70 28.75
CA THR A 213 -18.35 -27.41 30.18
C THR A 213 -17.86 -28.57 31.04
N LEU A 214 -16.64 -28.47 31.58
CA LEU A 214 -16.37 -28.88 32.96
C LEU A 214 -15.08 -28.20 33.46
N PHE A 215 -15.16 -26.89 33.71
CA PHE A 215 -14.25 -26.24 34.66
C PHE A 215 -15.07 -26.00 35.94
N THR A 216 -15.02 -26.95 36.86
CA THR A 216 -15.47 -26.76 38.23
C THR A 216 -14.38 -25.98 38.97
N THR A 217 -14.60 -24.67 39.13
CA THR A 217 -13.91 -23.85 40.12
C THR A 217 -14.63 -24.01 41.45
N THR A 218 -14.00 -24.65 42.43
CA THR A 218 -14.35 -24.52 43.85
C THR A 218 -13.08 -24.16 44.61
N GLN A 219 -12.81 -22.86 44.72
CA GLN A 219 -12.87 -22.10 45.97
C GLN A 219 -12.10 -22.73 47.15
N LYS A 220 -10.89 -22.18 47.34
CA LYS A 220 -10.07 -22.26 48.55
C LYS A 220 -10.75 -21.46 49.66
N LYS A 221 -11.31 -22.14 50.68
CA LYS A 221 -11.79 -21.51 51.92
C LYS A 221 -10.66 -21.55 52.95
N ASN A 222 -10.32 -20.38 53.46
CA ASN A 222 -9.42 -20.18 54.59
C ASN A 222 -9.92 -20.93 55.82
N GLN A 223 -9.02 -21.66 56.49
CA GLN A 223 -8.96 -21.75 57.95
C GLN A 223 -7.51 -21.99 58.36
#